data_AF-A0A2N7Q698-F1
#
_entry.id   AF-A0A2N7Q698-F1
#
_cell.length_a   1.000
_cell.length_b   1.000
_cell.length_c   1.000
_cell.angle_alpha   90.00
_cell.angle_beta   90.00
_cell.angle_gamma   90.00
#
_symmetry.space_group_name_H-M   'P 1'
#
loop_
_entity.id
_entity.type
_entity.pdbx_description
1 polymer ?
#
loop_
_entity_poly.entity_id
_entity_poly.type
_entity_poly.pdbx_seq_one_letter_code
_entity_poly.pdbx_strand_id
1 'polypeptide(L)'
;MLLEQIYRRGYLVADILTSIRGIIAFYLGFICWQGRSVLDVFLILIFAAWLSDCLDGYFARKSYRLGHLADLDGWVDWAIYIISLVYGTLLGHYSWTFLIIFVGVNILAFWLSKSLYVNQAFHFLYILLGFRTVWLESSFWRKFFVLWVAGVIFFKRKRLIIQAREFLAGWHHLLSKSKVS
;
A
#
# COMPACT_ATOMS: atom_id res chain seq x y z
N MET A 1 -12.60 28.50 11.97
CA MET A 1 -11.32 29.22 11.74
C MET A 1 -10.08 28.33 11.65
N LEU A 2 -9.51 27.77 12.72
CA LEU A 2 -8.25 27.00 12.64
C LEU A 2 -8.39 25.68 11.86
N LEU A 3 -9.47 24.92 12.11
CA LEU A 3 -9.78 23.71 11.34
C LEU A 3 -10.00 23.99 9.84
N GLU A 4 -10.66 25.09 9.48
CA GLU A 4 -10.89 25.45 8.07
C GLU A 4 -9.61 25.84 7.34
N GLN A 5 -8.66 26.51 8.02
CA GLN A 5 -7.35 26.80 7.46
C GLN A 5 -6.54 25.53 7.23
N ILE A 6 -6.58 24.58 8.18
CA ILE A 6 -5.94 23.26 8.04
C ILE A 6 -6.55 22.50 6.85
N TYR A 7 -7.88 22.52 6.69
CA TYR A 7 -8.53 21.84 5.55
C TYR A 7 -8.23 22.49 4.21
N ARG A 8 -8.17 23.83 4.12
CA ARG A 8 -7.75 24.52 2.89
C ARG A 8 -6.32 24.19 2.47
N ARG A 9 -5.44 23.87 3.43
CA ARG A 9 -4.04 23.45 3.17
C ARG A 9 -3.85 21.93 3.25
N GLY A 10 -4.93 21.14 3.25
CA GLY A 10 -4.84 19.68 3.36
C GLY A 10 -4.03 19.02 2.24
N TYR A 11 -3.98 19.63 1.04
CA TYR A 11 -3.14 19.15 -0.06
C TYR A 11 -1.64 19.20 0.27
N LEU A 12 -1.21 20.20 1.04
CA LEU A 12 0.19 20.38 1.44
C LEU A 12 0.57 19.37 2.52
N VAL A 13 -0.39 19.05 3.42
CA VAL A 13 -0.23 17.95 4.38
C VAL A 13 -0.13 16.61 3.66
N ALA A 14 -0.94 16.39 2.62
CA ALA A 14 -0.85 15.18 1.80
C ALA A 14 0.53 15.08 1.11
N ASP A 15 1.02 16.15 0.49
CA ASP A 15 2.36 16.18 -0.15
C ASP A 15 3.49 15.89 0.86
N ILE A 16 3.41 16.41 2.09
CA ILE A 16 4.37 16.13 3.16
C ILE A 16 4.31 14.64 3.55
N LEU A 17 3.12 14.07 3.71
CA LEU A 17 2.94 12.67 4.06
C LEU A 17 3.47 11.73 2.96
N THR A 18 3.23 12.05 1.69
CA THR A 18 3.80 11.32 0.54
C THR A 18 5.33 11.40 0.52
N SER A 19 5.90 12.57 0.80
CA SER A 19 7.35 12.77 0.88
C SER A 19 7.97 11.95 2.02
N ILE A 20 7.33 11.94 3.20
CA ILE A 20 7.75 11.10 4.33
C ILE A 20 7.73 9.63 3.96
N ARG A 21 6.69 9.15 3.25
CA ARG A 21 6.66 7.76 2.76
C ARG A 21 7.81 7.47 1.80
N GLY A 22 8.17 8.41 0.92
CA GLY A 22 9.32 8.26 0.05
C GLY A 22 10.63 8.07 0.83
N ILE A 23 10.83 8.85 1.90
CA ILE A 23 11.97 8.71 2.81
C ILE A 23 11.94 7.36 3.53
N ILE A 24 10.77 6.96 4.03
CA ILE A 24 10.57 5.65 4.67
C ILE A 24 10.91 4.52 3.68
N ALA A 25 10.44 4.59 2.44
CA ALA A 25 10.72 3.59 1.41
C ALA A 25 12.23 3.47 1.15
N PHE A 26 12.93 4.60 1.00
CA PHE A 26 14.38 4.60 0.83
C PHE A 26 15.10 3.95 2.03
N TYR A 27 14.72 4.34 3.24
CA TYR A 27 15.32 3.80 4.46
C TYR A 27 15.02 2.31 4.65
N LEU A 28 13.79 1.86 4.35
CA LEU A 28 13.41 0.44 4.35
C LEU A 28 14.27 -0.36 3.37
N GLY A 29 14.51 0.17 2.16
CA GLY A 29 15.38 -0.46 1.16
C GLY A 29 16.84 -0.57 1.61
N PHE A 30 17.31 0.36 2.44
CA PHE A 30 18.65 0.31 3.03
C PHE A 30 18.76 -0.72 4.17
N ILE A 31 17.80 -0.73 5.10
CA ILE A 31 17.89 -1.59 6.29
C ILE A 31 17.52 -3.05 6.03
N CYS A 32 16.73 -3.36 5.00
CA CYS A 32 16.16 -4.70 4.79
C CYS A 32 17.22 -5.82 4.70
N TRP A 33 18.43 -5.52 4.22
CA TRP A 33 19.56 -6.45 4.12
C TRP A 33 20.08 -6.95 5.47
N GLN A 34 19.77 -6.27 6.57
CA GLN A 34 20.17 -6.69 7.91
C GLN A 34 19.33 -7.87 8.43
N GLY A 35 18.29 -8.28 7.70
CA GLY A 35 17.50 -9.48 8.01
C GLY A 35 16.70 -9.32 9.31
N ARG A 36 16.65 -10.37 10.14
CA ARG A 36 15.79 -10.42 11.33
C ARG A 36 16.14 -9.41 12.42
N SER A 37 17.37 -8.91 12.48
CA SER A 37 17.81 -7.97 13.52
C SER A 37 17.07 -6.63 13.47
N VAL A 38 16.55 -6.25 12.30
CA VAL A 38 15.81 -5.00 12.09
C VAL A 38 14.31 -5.21 11.95
N LEU A 39 13.78 -6.40 12.23
CA LEU A 39 12.36 -6.74 12.01
C LEU A 39 11.41 -5.73 12.68
N ASP A 40 11.67 -5.39 13.94
CA ASP A 40 10.81 -4.47 14.68
C ASP A 40 10.81 -3.07 14.06
N VAL A 41 12.00 -2.55 13.73
CA VAL A 41 12.15 -1.24 13.08
C VAL A 41 11.47 -1.24 11.71
N PHE A 42 11.68 -2.30 10.93
CA PHE A 42 11.05 -2.48 9.63
C PHE A 42 9.53 -2.43 9.73
N LEU A 43 8.94 -3.19 10.66
CA LEU A 43 7.49 -3.24 10.83
C LEU A 43 6.91 -1.93 11.35
N ILE A 44 7.56 -1.26 12.30
CA ILE A 44 7.17 0.08 12.77
C ILE A 44 7.06 1.04 11.58
N LEU A 45 8.06 1.05 10.71
CA LEU A 45 8.11 1.92 9.53
C LEU A 45 7.02 1.57 8.51
N ILE A 46 6.76 0.29 8.27
CA ILE A 46 5.65 -0.16 7.40
C ILE A 46 4.31 0.32 7.94
N PHE A 47 4.04 0.16 9.24
CA PHE A 47 2.79 0.64 9.83
C PHE A 47 2.70 2.17 9.85
N ALA A 48 3.81 2.87 10.05
CA ALA A 48 3.86 4.33 9.94
C ALA A 48 3.55 4.80 8.52
N ALA A 49 4.13 4.15 7.50
CA ALA A 49 3.83 4.44 6.10
C ALA A 49 2.36 4.18 5.77
N TRP A 50 1.80 3.05 6.24
CA TRP A 50 0.39 2.75 6.04
C TRP A 50 -0.53 3.73 6.78
N LEU A 51 -0.14 4.19 7.98
CA LEU A 51 -0.88 5.23 8.67
C LEU A 51 -0.86 6.54 7.88
N SER A 52 0.30 6.93 7.34
CA SER A 52 0.41 8.14 6.52
C SER A 52 -0.46 8.07 5.25
N ASP A 53 -0.55 6.91 4.58
CA ASP A 53 -1.48 6.62 3.47
C ASP A 53 -2.97 6.71 3.87
N CYS A 54 -3.25 6.47 5.16
CA CYS A 54 -4.59 6.66 5.66
C CYS A 54 -4.94 8.13 5.85
N LEU A 55 -3.96 8.93 6.27
CA LEU A 55 -4.13 10.33 6.64
C LEU A 55 -4.06 11.26 5.43
N ASP A 56 -3.12 11.07 4.52
CA ASP A 56 -2.96 11.90 3.31
C ASP A 56 -4.24 11.88 2.47
N GLY A 57 -4.84 10.71 2.24
CA GLY A 57 -6.09 10.58 1.52
C GLY A 57 -7.23 11.26 2.25
N TYR A 58 -7.24 11.22 3.59
CA TYR A 58 -8.22 11.97 4.37
C TYR A 58 -8.09 13.49 4.16
N PHE A 59 -6.87 14.03 4.20
CA PHE A 59 -6.64 15.46 4.00
C PHE A 59 -6.87 15.91 2.56
N ALA A 60 -6.42 15.14 1.56
CA ALA A 60 -6.62 15.44 0.14
C ALA A 60 -8.11 15.52 -0.24
N ARG A 61 -8.95 14.64 0.31
CA ARG A 61 -10.41 14.71 0.09
C ARG A 61 -11.06 15.92 0.72
N LYS A 62 -10.56 16.37 1.88
CA LYS A 62 -11.09 17.55 2.56
C LYS A 62 -10.60 18.86 1.97
N SER A 63 -9.47 18.88 1.26
CA SER A 63 -8.97 20.07 0.58
C SER A 63 -9.63 20.33 -0.78
N TYR A 64 -10.40 19.37 -1.33
CA TYR A 64 -10.98 19.43 -2.69
C TYR A 64 -9.96 19.76 -3.78
N ARG A 65 -8.68 19.53 -3.51
CA ARG A 65 -7.53 19.80 -4.38
C ARG A 65 -6.56 18.66 -4.24
N LEU A 66 -6.09 18.16 -5.38
CA LEU A 66 -5.00 17.20 -5.45
C LEU A 66 -3.70 17.92 -5.03
N GLY A 67 -2.84 17.20 -4.30
CA GLY A 67 -1.48 17.64 -4.00
C GLY A 67 -0.59 17.59 -5.24
N HIS A 68 0.54 18.29 -5.21
CA HIS A 68 1.48 18.30 -6.33
C HIS A 68 2.23 16.97 -6.48
N LEU A 69 2.28 16.17 -5.41
CA LEU A 69 2.94 14.86 -5.38
C LEU A 69 1.94 13.70 -5.51
N ALA A 70 0.67 13.99 -5.82
CA ALA A 70 -0.36 12.96 -5.95
C ALA A 70 0.01 11.88 -6.99
N ASP A 71 0.71 12.25 -8.06
CA ASP A 71 1.15 11.32 -9.11
C ASP A 71 2.30 10.41 -8.65
N LEU A 72 3.09 10.84 -7.67
CA LEU A 72 4.18 10.05 -7.09
C LEU A 72 3.70 9.06 -6.03
N ASP A 73 2.51 9.29 -5.48
CA ASP A 73 1.97 8.53 -4.35
C ASP A 73 1.87 7.04 -4.65
N GLY A 74 1.32 6.72 -5.83
CA GLY A 74 1.22 5.33 -6.30
C GLY A 74 2.59 4.66 -6.50
N TRP A 75 3.62 5.41 -6.91
CA TRP A 75 4.97 4.87 -7.09
C TRP A 75 5.66 4.59 -5.75
N VAL A 76 5.47 5.47 -4.77
CA VAL A 76 6.03 5.31 -3.43
C VAL A 76 5.41 4.10 -2.73
N ASP A 77 4.09 3.96 -2.79
CA ASP A 77 3.40 2.79 -2.23
C ASP A 77 3.85 1.49 -2.90
N TRP A 78 3.97 1.51 -4.24
CA TRP A 78 4.46 0.36 -4.99
C TRP A 78 5.88 -0.05 -4.58
N ALA A 79 6.77 0.92 -4.37
CA ALA A 79 8.11 0.66 -3.87
C ALA A 79 8.09 -0.01 -2.48
N ILE A 80 7.25 0.48 -1.55
CA ILE A 80 7.11 -0.11 -0.21
C ILE A 80 6.59 -1.55 -0.28
N TYR A 81 5.63 -1.84 -1.17
CA TYR A 81 5.13 -3.21 -1.37
C TYR A 81 6.21 -4.15 -1.91
N ILE A 82 7.00 -3.70 -2.89
CA ILE A 82 8.12 -4.48 -3.41
C ILE A 82 9.17 -4.70 -2.33
N ILE A 83 9.55 -3.67 -1.58
CA ILE A 83 10.54 -3.79 -0.49
C ILE A 83 10.05 -4.77 0.58
N SER A 84 8.75 -4.77 0.88
CA SER A 84 8.15 -5.73 1.82
C SER A 84 8.27 -7.17 1.32
N LEU A 85 8.07 -7.40 0.02
CA LEU A 85 8.26 -8.72 -0.59
C LEU A 85 9.75 -9.11 -0.63
N VAL A 86 10.64 -8.19 -1.00
CA VAL A 86 12.11 -8.37 -0.97
C VAL A 86 12.54 -8.78 0.43
N TYR A 87 12.07 -8.10 1.47
CA TYR A 87 12.40 -8.42 2.84
C TYR A 87 11.90 -9.83 3.23
N GLY A 88 10.67 -10.21 2.84
CA GLY A 88 10.17 -11.57 3.01
C GLY A 88 11.06 -12.63 2.31
N THR A 89 11.56 -12.33 1.12
CA THR A 89 12.51 -13.18 0.39
C THR A 89 13.86 -13.28 1.11
N LEU A 90 14.40 -12.16 1.59
CA LEU A 90 15.66 -12.13 2.36
C LEU A 90 15.57 -12.93 3.66
N LEU A 91 14.40 -12.95 4.30
CA LEU A 91 14.13 -13.77 5.48
C LEU A 91 13.96 -15.27 5.17
N GLY A 92 13.87 -15.64 3.89
CA GLY A 92 13.74 -17.02 3.42
C GLY A 92 12.30 -17.51 3.25
N HIS A 93 11.29 -16.62 3.31
CA HIS A 93 9.87 -17.02 3.19
C HIS A 93 9.39 -17.22 1.75
N TYR A 94 10.14 -16.66 0.80
CA TYR A 94 9.88 -16.73 -0.63
C TYR A 94 11.19 -16.98 -1.38
N SER A 95 11.11 -17.59 -2.56
CA SER A 95 12.27 -17.74 -3.44
C SER A 95 12.50 -16.46 -4.26
N TRP A 96 13.76 -16.22 -4.64
CA TRP A 96 14.10 -15.14 -5.58
C TRP A 96 13.37 -15.29 -6.93
N THR A 97 13.20 -16.53 -7.39
CA THR A 97 12.42 -16.83 -8.61
C THR A 97 10.97 -16.38 -8.48
N PHE A 98 10.32 -16.68 -7.34
CA PHE A 98 8.95 -16.23 -7.08
C PHE A 98 8.87 -14.70 -7.09
N LEU A 99 9.80 -14.02 -6.41
CA LEU A 99 9.84 -12.56 -6.38
C LEU A 99 9.93 -11.95 -7.78
N ILE A 100 10.88 -12.42 -8.59
CA ILE A 100 11.12 -11.89 -9.94
C ILE A 100 9.89 -12.12 -10.84
N ILE A 101 9.34 -13.34 -10.83
CA ILE A 101 8.15 -13.67 -11.63
C ILE A 101 6.96 -12.84 -11.17
N PHE A 102 6.72 -12.74 -9.86
CA PHE A 102 5.57 -12.03 -9.32
C PHE A 102 5.61 -10.53 -9.65
N VAL A 103 6.76 -9.89 -9.44
CA VAL A 103 6.96 -8.47 -9.80
C VAL A 103 6.85 -8.28 -11.32
N GLY A 104 7.46 -9.16 -12.11
CA GLY A 104 7.38 -9.12 -13.57
C GLY A 104 5.95 -9.26 -14.10
N VAL A 105 5.17 -10.19 -13.55
CA VAL A 105 3.74 -10.38 -13.90
C VAL A 105 2.93 -9.15 -13.52
N ASN A 106 3.18 -8.53 -12.37
CA ASN A 106 2.51 -7.30 -11.99
C ASN A 106 2.81 -6.16 -12.99
N ILE A 107 4.09 -5.91 -13.29
CA ILE A 107 4.51 -4.88 -14.25
C ILE A 107 3.87 -5.13 -15.62
N LEU A 108 3.90 -6.37 -16.11
CA LEU A 108 3.31 -6.75 -17.39
C LEU A 108 1.79 -6.57 -17.39
N ALA A 109 1.10 -7.01 -16.33
CA ALA A 109 -0.35 -6.88 -16.20
C ALA A 109 -0.78 -5.40 -16.13
N PHE A 110 -0.04 -4.56 -15.41
CA PHE A 110 -0.28 -3.12 -15.39
C PHE A 110 -0.03 -2.49 -16.76
N TRP A 111 1.07 -2.83 -17.43
CA TRP A 111 1.41 -2.29 -18.75
C TRP A 111 0.38 -2.66 -19.82
N LEU A 112 -0.08 -3.91 -19.84
CA LEU A 112 -1.07 -4.40 -20.79
C LEU A 112 -2.47 -3.84 -20.52
N SER A 113 -2.89 -3.80 -19.26
CA SER A 113 -4.26 -3.38 -18.91
C SER A 113 -4.42 -1.87 -18.79
N LYS A 114 -3.35 -1.15 -18.43
CA LYS A 114 -3.37 0.26 -17.99
C LYS A 114 -4.47 0.55 -16.96
N SER A 115 -4.87 -0.49 -16.21
CA SER A 115 -6.04 -0.46 -15.35
C SER A 115 -5.63 -0.28 -13.90
N LEU A 116 -6.14 0.78 -13.27
CA LEU A 116 -5.94 1.04 -11.85
C LEU A 116 -6.45 -0.13 -10.98
N TYR A 117 -7.55 -0.77 -11.40
CA TYR A 117 -8.14 -1.91 -10.67
C TYR A 117 -7.24 -3.14 -10.66
N VAL A 118 -6.53 -3.39 -11.76
CA VAL A 118 -5.55 -4.49 -11.85
C VAL A 118 -4.39 -4.22 -10.90
N ASN A 119 -3.87 -3.00 -10.87
CA ASN A 119 -2.80 -2.62 -9.95
C ASN A 119 -3.25 -2.74 -8.47
N GLN A 120 -4.48 -2.31 -8.16
CA GLN A 120 -5.06 -2.47 -6.82
C GLN A 120 -5.19 -3.94 -6.39
N ALA A 121 -5.53 -4.85 -7.32
CA ALA A 121 -5.56 -6.28 -7.03
C ALA A 121 -4.16 -6.80 -6.64
N PHE A 122 -3.12 -6.38 -7.33
CA PHE A 122 -1.74 -6.73 -6.96
C PHE A 122 -1.31 -6.11 -5.62
N HIS A 123 -1.71 -4.87 -5.32
CA HIS A 123 -1.46 -4.27 -4.00
C HIS A 123 -2.05 -5.13 -2.88
N PHE A 124 -3.28 -5.61 -3.05
CA PHE A 124 -3.89 -6.53 -2.09
C PHE A 124 -3.08 -7.83 -1.93
N LEU A 125 -2.58 -8.41 -3.03
CA LEU A 125 -1.74 -9.60 -2.98
C LEU A 125 -0.41 -9.33 -2.25
N TYR A 126 0.25 -8.18 -2.47
CA TYR A 126 1.45 -7.80 -1.72
C TYR A 126 1.17 -7.70 -0.22
N ILE A 127 0.04 -7.11 0.18
CA ILE A 127 -0.37 -7.02 1.59
C ILE A 127 -0.53 -8.42 2.18
N LEU A 128 -1.15 -9.37 1.46
CA LEU A 128 -1.29 -10.75 1.92
C LEU A 128 0.07 -11.46 2.06
N LEU A 129 0.98 -11.26 1.11
CA LEU A 129 2.34 -11.82 1.18
C LEU A 129 3.13 -11.22 2.34
N GLY A 130 3.03 -9.90 2.55
CA GLY A 130 3.61 -9.23 3.71
C GLY A 130 3.04 -9.77 5.02
N PHE A 131 1.71 -9.93 5.10
CA PHE A 131 1.04 -10.51 6.27
C PHE A 131 1.51 -11.93 6.58
N ARG A 132 1.67 -12.78 5.56
CA ARG A 132 2.24 -14.11 5.72
C ARG A 132 3.64 -14.05 6.33
N THR A 133 4.51 -13.14 5.86
CA THR A 133 5.84 -12.92 6.45
C THR A 133 5.73 -12.57 7.94
N VAL A 134 4.87 -11.62 8.31
CA VAL A 134 4.64 -11.23 9.70
C VAL A 134 4.16 -12.41 10.55
N TRP A 135 3.25 -13.21 9.99
CA TRP A 135 2.66 -14.37 10.67
C TRP A 135 3.71 -15.42 11.06
N LEU A 136 4.73 -15.58 10.22
CA LEU A 136 5.80 -16.56 10.42
C LEU A 136 6.91 -16.06 11.37
N GLU A 137 7.13 -14.75 11.44
CA GLU A 137 8.27 -14.18 12.19
C GLU A 137 7.94 -13.80 13.65
N SER A 138 6.76 -13.24 13.95
CA SER A 138 6.48 -12.76 15.31
C SER A 138 5.02 -12.83 15.72
N SER A 139 4.76 -13.49 16.85
CA SER A 139 3.43 -13.56 17.46
C SER A 139 2.91 -12.18 17.90
N PHE A 140 3.80 -11.29 18.35
CA PHE A 140 3.44 -9.92 18.72
C PHE A 140 2.95 -9.15 17.49
N TRP A 141 3.76 -9.11 16.43
CA TRP A 141 3.43 -8.37 15.21
C TRP A 141 2.23 -8.94 14.48
N ARG A 142 2.02 -10.26 14.54
CA ARG A 142 0.79 -10.89 14.08
C ARG A 142 -0.45 -10.32 14.76
N LYS A 143 -0.46 -10.27 16.10
CA LYS A 143 -1.58 -9.72 16.88
C LYS A 143 -1.78 -8.24 16.57
N PHE A 144 -0.67 -7.49 16.51
CA PHE A 144 -0.70 -6.07 16.18
C PHE A 144 -1.29 -5.83 14.78
N PHE A 145 -0.87 -6.60 13.77
CA PHE A 145 -1.41 -6.50 12.41
C PHE A 145 -2.91 -6.76 12.37
N VAL A 146 -3.39 -7.80 13.06
CA VAL A 146 -4.83 -8.10 13.14
C VAL A 146 -5.61 -6.94 13.77
N LEU A 147 -5.11 -6.39 14.88
CA LEU A 147 -5.72 -5.22 15.53
C LEU A 147 -5.68 -3.99 14.63
N TRP A 148 -4.58 -3.79 13.91
CA TRP A 148 -4.40 -2.68 12.99
C TRP A 148 -5.39 -2.75 11.83
N VAL A 149 -5.51 -3.90 11.17
CA VAL A 149 -6.48 -4.13 10.10
C VAL A 149 -7.91 -3.94 10.61
N ALA A 150 -8.24 -4.48 11.79
CA ALA A 150 -9.54 -4.28 12.40
C ALA A 150 -9.84 -2.78 12.65
N GLY A 151 -8.85 -2.02 13.12
CA GLY A 151 -8.94 -0.57 13.27
C GLY A 151 -9.17 0.14 11.94
N VAL A 152 -8.38 -0.16 10.91
CA VAL A 152 -8.55 0.41 9.56
C VAL A 152 -9.95 0.11 9.02
N ILE A 153 -10.42 -1.13 9.15
CA ILE A 153 -11.78 -1.52 8.73
C ILE A 153 -12.83 -0.71 9.49
N PHE A 154 -12.71 -0.62 10.82
CA PHE A 154 -13.67 0.10 11.65
C PHE A 154 -13.77 1.59 11.28
N PHE A 155 -12.64 2.27 11.10
CA PHE A 155 -12.59 3.70 10.79
C PHE A 155 -12.92 4.01 9.31
N LYS A 156 -12.51 3.15 8.37
CA LYS A 156 -12.74 3.35 6.93
C LYS A 156 -13.94 2.56 6.37
N ARG A 157 -14.76 1.90 7.19
CA ARG A 157 -15.86 1.00 6.75
C ARG A 157 -16.72 1.53 5.60
N LYS A 158 -17.16 2.80 5.67
CA LYS A 158 -18.01 3.40 4.63
C LYS A 158 -17.29 3.47 3.29
N ARG A 159 -16.00 3.82 3.31
CA ARG A 159 -15.16 3.91 2.11
C ARG A 159 -14.80 2.54 1.57
N LEU A 160 -14.48 1.59 2.44
CA LEU A 160 -14.19 0.22 2.03
C LEU A 160 -15.37 -0.41 1.28
N ILE A 161 -16.61 -0.14 1.71
CA ILE A 161 -17.80 -0.60 0.98
C ILE A 161 -17.87 0.01 -0.43
N ILE A 162 -17.54 1.30 -0.58
CA ILE A 162 -17.52 1.96 -1.90
C ILE A 162 -16.42 1.35 -2.78
N GLN A 163 -15.20 1.23 -2.27
CA GLN A 163 -14.07 0.65 -2.99
C GLN A 163 -14.32 -0.81 -3.39
N ALA A 164 -14.96 -1.61 -2.51
CA ALA A 164 -15.33 -2.98 -2.82
C ALA A 164 -16.38 -3.02 -3.95
N ARG A 165 -17.37 -2.11 -3.95
CA ARG A 165 -18.36 -2.02 -5.03
C ARG A 165 -17.72 -1.58 -6.35
N GLU A 166 -16.83 -0.59 -6.33
CA GLU A 166 -16.08 -0.12 -7.50
C GLU A 166 -15.20 -1.23 -8.06
N PHE A 167 -14.52 -1.99 -7.20
CA PHE A 167 -13.71 -3.13 -7.59
C PHE A 167 -14.54 -4.23 -8.27
N LEU A 168 -15.69 -4.60 -7.69
CA LEU A 168 -16.61 -5.58 -8.26
C LEU A 168 -17.20 -5.11 -9.59
N ALA A 169 -17.57 -3.83 -9.69
CA ALA A 169 -18.07 -3.23 -10.92
C ALA A 169 -17.01 -3.21 -12.03
N GLY A 170 -15.76 -2.89 -11.68
CA GLY A 170 -14.61 -2.95 -12.60
C GLY A 170 -14.37 -4.35 -13.15
N TRP A 171 -14.46 -5.37 -12.29
CA TRP A 171 -14.38 -6.77 -12.71
C TRP A 171 -15.53 -7.19 -13.62
N HIS A 172 -16.75 -6.78 -13.30
CA HIS A 172 -17.92 -7.06 -14.13
C HIS A 172 -17.79 -6.44 -15.53
N HIS A 173 -17.27 -5.22 -15.62
CA HIS A 173 -17.00 -4.54 -16.89
C HIS A 173 -15.87 -5.19 -17.70
N LEU A 174 -14.81 -5.70 -17.05
CA LEU A 174 -13.75 -6.46 -17.73
C LEU A 174 -14.27 -7.78 -18.30
N LEU A 175 -15.10 -8.49 -17.53
CA LEU A 175 -15.72 -9.77 -17.95
C LEU A 175 -16.83 -9.59 -19.00
N SER A 176 -17.52 -8.44 -19.02
CA SER A 176 -18.56 -8.18 -20.02
C SER A 176 -17.97 -7.74 -21.36
N LYS A 177 -16.88 -6.95 -21.36
CA LYS A 177 -16.14 -6.62 -22.59
C LYS A 177 -15.49 -7.84 -23.26
N SER A 178 -15.11 -8.88 -22.50
CA SER A 178 -14.56 -10.12 -23.08
C SER A 178 -15.63 -11.03 -23.72
N LYS A 179 -16.92 -10.70 -23.62
CA LYS A 179 -18.03 -11.45 -24.24
C LYS A 179 -18.53 -10.83 -25.55
N VAL A 180 -17.98 -9.68 -25.96
CA VAL A 180 -18.39 -8.95 -27.19
C VAL A 180 -17.28 -8.94 -28.26
N SER A 181 -16.24 -9.76 -28.08
CA SER A 181 -15.27 -10.12 -29.14
C SER A 181 -15.53 -11.55 -29.61
#